data_AF-A0A416SJ82-F1
#
_entry.id   AF-A0A416SJ82-F1
#
_cell.length_a   1.000
_cell.length_b   1.000
_cell.length_c   1.000
_cell.angle_alpha   90.00
_cell.angle_beta   90.00
_cell.angle_gamma   90.00
#
_symmetry.space_group_name_H-M   'P 1'
#
loop_
_entity.id
_entity.type
_entity.pdbx_description
1 polymer ?
#
loop_
_entity_poly.entity_id
_entity_poly.type
_entity_poly.pdbx_seq_one_letter_code
_entity_poly.pdbx_strand_id
1 'polypeptide(L)'
;MESFFKGVVLKKEENKLFYGDTYVDNKEIFVWDDGHSIRPDYVYHHFKKLAEIFGRPDMTFHSLRHSTASILFELGWHPKEIQEWLGHPSKRMCSTI
;
A
#
# COMPACT_ATOMS: atom_id res chain seq x y z
N MET A 1 -4.91 6.29 13.55
CA MET A 1 -4.66 6.33 12.10
C MET A 1 -4.31 7.73 11.62
N GLU A 2 -5.06 8.76 12.03
CA GLU A 2 -4.74 10.16 11.67
C GLU A 2 -3.36 10.65 12.13
N SER A 3 -2.89 10.20 13.30
CA SER A 3 -1.57 10.57 13.83
C SER A 3 -0.42 10.15 12.92
N PHE A 4 -0.54 8.99 12.27
CA PHE A 4 0.48 8.49 11.35
C PHE A 4 0.58 9.39 10.11
N PHE A 5 -0.54 9.67 9.46
CA PHE A 5 -0.56 10.52 8.28
C PHE A 5 -0.09 11.95 8.58
N LYS A 6 -0.46 12.50 9.75
CA LYS A 6 0.07 13.78 10.21
C LYS A 6 1.60 13.75 10.35
N GLY A 7 2.16 12.68 10.91
CA GLY A 7 3.61 12.50 11.01
C GLY A 7 4.30 12.42 9.64
N VAL A 8 3.71 11.72 8.68
CA VAL A 8 4.25 11.63 7.30
C VAL A 8 4.24 13.00 6.61
N VAL A 9 3.15 13.76 6.77
CA VAL A 9 3.05 15.12 6.20
C VAL A 9 4.08 16.06 6.82
N LEU A 10 4.22 16.05 8.15
CA LEU A 10 5.23 16.85 8.84
C LEU A 10 6.65 16.50 8.37
N LYS A 11 6.94 15.21 8.19
CA LYS A 11 8.25 14.78 7.69
C LYS A 11 8.52 15.29 6.28
N LYS A 12 7.51 15.31 5.42
CA LYS A 12 7.59 15.87 4.07
C LYS A 12 7.88 17.37 4.10
N GLU A 13 7.27 18.11 5.01
CA GLU A 13 7.53 19.55 5.20
C GLU A 13 8.96 19.80 5.69
N GLU A 14 9.44 19.02 6.66
CA GLU A 14 10.84 19.06 7.13
C GLU A 14 11.82 18.79 5.99
N ASN A 15 11.57 17.76 5.19
CA ASN A 15 12.41 17.42 4.05
C ASN A 15 12.40 18.52 2.99
N LYS A 16 11.24 19.15 2.73
CA LYS A 16 11.12 20.28 1.81
C LYS A 16 11.96 21.48 2.28
N LEU A 17 11.99 21.74 3.59
CA LEU A 17 12.86 22.77 4.20
C LEU A 17 14.35 22.41 4.10
N PHE A 18 14.69 21.13 4.27
CA PHE A 18 16.08 20.66 4.23
C PHE A 18 16.68 20.66 2.82
N TYR A 19 15.94 20.17 1.82
CA TYR A 19 16.41 20.06 0.44
C TYR A 19 16.19 21.34 -0.40
N GLY A 20 15.33 22.25 0.06
CA GLY A 20 15.13 23.57 -0.55
C GLY A 20 14.88 23.51 -2.06
N ASP A 21 15.77 24.10 -2.84
CA ASP A 21 15.68 24.18 -4.31
C ASP A 21 15.84 22.84 -5.04
N THR A 22 16.37 21.81 -4.37
CA THR A 22 16.51 20.46 -4.96
C THR A 22 15.31 19.55 -4.71
N TYR A 23 14.34 20.00 -3.91
CA TYR A 23 13.18 19.21 -3.55
C TYR A 23 12.14 19.16 -4.68
N VAL A 24 11.70 17.95 -5.06
CA VAL A 24 10.67 17.78 -6.09
C VAL A 24 9.27 17.80 -5.47
N ASP A 25 8.51 18.86 -5.74
CA ASP A 25 7.17 19.04 -5.16
C ASP A 25 6.11 18.19 -5.88
N ASN A 26 5.94 16.96 -5.42
CA ASN A 26 4.89 16.05 -5.89
C ASN A 26 3.64 16.09 -5.01
N LYS A 27 2.46 15.87 -5.63
CA LYS A 27 1.16 15.82 -4.93
C LYS A 27 0.93 14.53 -4.12
N GLU A 28 1.82 13.55 -4.26
CA GLU A 28 1.72 12.25 -3.58
C GLU A 28 2.09 12.37 -2.10
N ILE A 29 1.45 11.55 -1.26
CA ILE A 29 1.72 11.52 0.19
C ILE A 29 3.02 10.73 0.47
N PHE A 30 3.23 9.63 -0.25
CA PHE A 30 4.40 8.78 -0.10
C PHE A 30 5.41 9.09 -1.19
N VAL A 31 6.45 9.81 -0.82
CA VAL A 31 7.57 10.20 -1.67
C VAL A 31 8.88 9.85 -0.98
N TRP A 32 9.96 9.77 -1.75
CA TRP A 32 11.32 9.73 -1.21
C TRP A 32 11.63 11.01 -0.44
N ASP A 33 12.70 10.99 0.35
CA ASP A 33 13.12 12.17 1.10
C ASP A 33 13.39 13.39 0.20
N ASP A 34 13.86 13.14 -1.03
CA ASP A 34 14.09 14.15 -2.07
C ASP A 34 12.81 14.65 -2.78
N GLY A 35 11.64 14.09 -2.43
CA GLY A 35 10.35 14.45 -3.01
C GLY A 35 9.95 13.64 -4.25
N HIS A 36 10.85 12.80 -4.80
CA HIS A 36 10.55 11.94 -5.93
C HIS A 36 9.50 10.86 -5.60
N SER A 37 8.66 10.52 -6.58
CA SER A 37 7.68 9.44 -6.48
C SER A 37 8.35 8.09 -6.24
N ILE A 38 7.77 7.30 -5.33
CA ILE A 38 8.23 5.92 -5.11
C ILE A 38 7.77 5.06 -6.28
N ARG A 39 8.73 4.45 -6.98
CA ARG A 39 8.42 3.53 -8.07
C ARG A 39 7.71 2.28 -7.54
N PRO A 40 6.62 1.81 -8.19
CA PRO A 40 5.92 0.59 -7.77
C PRO A 40 6.83 -0.65 -7.72
N ASP A 41 7.80 -0.74 -8.65
CA ASP A 41 8.78 -1.82 -8.71
C ASP A 41 9.59 -1.93 -7.40
N TYR A 42 9.97 -0.78 -6.83
CA TYR A 42 10.75 -0.75 -5.58
C TYR A 42 9.95 -1.37 -4.43
N VAL A 43 8.66 -1.01 -4.33
CA VAL A 43 7.76 -1.55 -3.31
C VAL A 43 7.59 -3.06 -3.48
N TYR A 44 7.48 -3.54 -4.73
CA TYR A 44 7.40 -4.97 -5.04
C TYR A 44 8.65 -5.75 -4.67
N HIS A 45 9.84 -5.26 -5.05
CA HIS A 45 11.09 -5.93 -4.70
C HIS A 45 11.32 -5.97 -3.20
N HIS A 46 11.01 -4.86 -2.51
CA HIS A 46 11.11 -4.80 -1.05
C HIS A 46 10.16 -5.81 -0.39
N PHE A 47 8.91 -5.87 -0.86
CA PHE A 47 7.93 -6.82 -0.37
C PHE A 47 8.36 -8.27 -0.59
N LYS A 48 8.85 -8.60 -1.80
CA LYS A 48 9.35 -9.95 -2.10
C LYS A 48 10.50 -10.34 -1.18
N LYS A 49 11.43 -9.43 -0.92
CA LYS A 49 12.55 -9.66 0.01
C LYS A 49 12.06 -9.94 1.43
N LEU A 50 11.06 -9.18 1.92
CA LEU A 50 10.44 -9.45 3.21
C LEU A 50 9.75 -10.82 3.22
N ALA A 51 8.98 -11.13 2.18
CA ALA A 51 8.28 -12.40 2.04
C ALA A 51 9.25 -13.60 2.06
N GLU A 52 10.41 -13.47 1.42
CA GLU A 52 11.51 -14.45 1.49
C GLU A 52 12.05 -14.60 2.91
N ILE A 53 12.31 -13.51 3.64
CA ILE A 53 12.77 -13.53 5.03
C ILE A 53 11.77 -14.23 5.96
N PHE A 54 10.47 -14.01 5.74
CA PHE A 54 9.40 -14.67 6.49
C PHE A 54 9.08 -16.10 6.02
N GLY A 55 9.83 -16.65 5.04
CA GLY A 55 9.66 -18.02 4.56
C GLY A 55 8.39 -18.24 3.73
N ARG A 56 7.87 -17.20 3.08
CA ARG A 56 6.71 -17.20 2.18
C ARG A 56 7.02 -16.52 0.85
N PRO A 57 7.96 -17.07 0.04
CA PRO A 57 8.38 -16.48 -1.23
C PRO A 57 7.27 -16.46 -2.31
N ASP A 58 6.19 -17.22 -2.09
CA ASP A 58 4.98 -17.30 -2.91
C ASP A 58 3.98 -16.18 -2.63
N MET A 59 4.14 -15.45 -1.52
CA MET A 59 3.22 -14.39 -1.15
C MET A 59 3.35 -13.20 -2.11
N THR A 60 2.22 -12.79 -2.70
CA THR A 60 2.14 -11.62 -3.58
C THR A 60 1.25 -10.54 -2.95
N PHE A 61 1.32 -9.30 -3.45
CA PHE A 61 0.37 -8.26 -3.05
C PHE A 61 -1.09 -8.64 -3.33
N HIS A 62 -1.33 -9.46 -4.35
CA HIS A 62 -2.67 -9.94 -4.65
C HIS A 62 -3.16 -10.91 -3.58
N SER A 63 -2.29 -11.80 -3.10
CA SER A 63 -2.58 -12.70 -1.99
C SER A 63 -2.95 -11.92 -0.72
N LEU A 64 -2.25 -10.82 -0.42
CA LEU A 64 -2.62 -9.95 0.71
C LEU A 64 -4.02 -9.36 0.57
N ARG A 65 -4.39 -8.90 -0.63
CA ARG A 65 -5.73 -8.37 -0.90
C ARG A 65 -6.81 -9.44 -0.70
N HIS A 66 -6.51 -10.71 -1.02
CA HIS A 66 -7.41 -11.84 -0.75
C HIS A 66 -7.51 -12.18 0.71
N SER A 67 -6.39 -12.13 1.45
CA SER A 67 -6.40 -12.31 2.89
C SER A 67 -7.29 -11.28 3.56
N THR A 68 -7.23 -10.01 3.14
CA THR A 68 -8.14 -8.97 3.67
C THR A 68 -9.60 -9.27 3.35
N ALA A 69 -9.91 -9.73 2.13
CA ALA A 69 -11.27 -10.14 1.77
C ALA A 69 -11.78 -11.29 2.65
N SER A 70 -10.91 -12.27 2.93
CA SER A 70 -11.23 -13.43 3.77
C SER A 70 -11.47 -13.01 5.23
N ILE A 71 -10.63 -12.12 5.77
CA ILE A 71 -10.79 -11.56 7.12
C ILE A 71 -12.10 -10.77 7.23
N LEU A 72 -12.43 -9.94 6.25
CA LEU A 72 -13.68 -9.18 6.25
C LEU A 72 -14.90 -10.10 6.17
N PHE A 73 -14.80 -11.20 5.42
CA PHE A 73 -15.85 -12.20 5.35
C PHE A 73 -16.06 -12.92 6.70
N GLU A 74 -14.97 -13.29 7.38
CA GLU A 74 -15.03 -13.87 8.73
C GLU A 74 -15.62 -12.90 9.77
N LEU A 75 -15.41 -11.59 9.59
CA LEU A 75 -16.02 -10.54 10.41
C LEU A 75 -17.53 -10.33 10.12
N GLY A 76 -18.11 -11.12 9.21
CA GLY A 76 -19.55 -11.11 8.92
C GLY A 76 -19.98 -10.05 7.90
N TRP A 77 -19.05 -9.45 7.17
CA TRP A 77 -19.38 -8.44 6.15
C TRP A 77 -20.03 -9.09 4.94
N HIS A 78 -21.04 -8.43 4.36
CA HIS A 78 -21.65 -8.95 3.16
C HIS A 78 -20.68 -8.85 1.97
N PRO A 79 -20.65 -9.83 1.06
CA PRO A 79 -19.76 -9.81 -0.10
C PRO A 79 -19.84 -8.50 -0.90
N LYS A 80 -21.02 -7.87 -0.99
CA LYS A 80 -21.20 -6.59 -1.68
C LYS A 80 -20.47 -5.43 -0.99
N GLU A 81 -20.43 -5.41 0.34
CA GLU A 81 -19.73 -4.38 1.13
C GLU A 81 -18.22 -4.56 1.04
N ILE A 82 -17.74 -5.80 1.09
CA ILE A 82 -16.32 -6.15 0.89
C ILE A 82 -15.87 -5.71 -0.50
N GLN A 83 -16.72 -5.94 -1.49
CA GLN A 83 -16.54 -5.56 -2.88
C GLN A 83 -16.40 -4.04 -3.06
N GLU A 84 -17.30 -3.26 -2.46
CA GLU A 84 -17.24 -1.79 -2.43
C GLU A 84 -16.00 -1.29 -1.70
N TRP A 85 -15.67 -1.89 -0.55
CA TRP A 85 -14.51 -1.53 0.26
C TRP A 85 -13.18 -1.79 -0.44
N LEU A 86 -13.08 -2.89 -1.19
CA LEU A 86 -11.89 -3.22 -1.97
C LEU A 86 -11.74 -2.33 -3.22
N GLY A 87 -12.76 -1.59 -3.66
CA GLY A 87 -12.69 -0.72 -4.83
C GLY A 87 -12.57 -1.52 -6.14
N HIS A 88 -13.71 -1.76 -6.80
CA HIS A 88 -13.78 -2.57 -8.02
C HIS A 88 -13.26 -1.87 -9.27
N PRO A 89 -12.58 -2.65 -10.12
CA PRO A 89 -13.18 -2.98 -11.41
C PRO A 89 -13.44 -4.49 -11.50
N SER A 90 -14.71 -4.81 -11.72
CA SER A 90 -15.24 -5.94 -12.49
C SER A 90 -14.39 -7.22 -12.70
N LYS A 91 -14.91 -8.33 -12.16
CA LYS A 91 -14.95 -9.70 -12.73
C LYS A 91 -13.63 -10.47 -12.90
N ARG A 92 -13.21 -11.13 -11.82
CA ARG A 92 -13.00 -12.60 -11.71
C ARG A 92 -12.33 -12.89 -10.36
N MET A 93 -13.13 -12.94 -9.30
CA MET A 93 -12.75 -13.69 -8.11
C MET A 93 -13.73 -14.84 -7.95
N CYS A 94 -13.64 -15.77 -8.90
CA CYS A 94 -14.19 -17.09 -8.79
C CYS A 94 -13.14 -17.99 -9.44
N SER A 95 -12.22 -18.46 -8.61
CA SER A 95 -11.48 -19.69 -8.88
C SER A 95 -11.32 -20.35 -7.53
N THR A 96 -12.32 -21.18 -7.24
CA THR A 96 -12.18 -22.44 -6.53
C THR A 96 -11.26 -22.43 -5.33
N ILE A 97 -11.85 -22.29 -4.14
CA ILE A 97 -11.61 -23.23 -3.04
C ILE A 97 -12.98 -23.56 -2.46
#